data_AF-A0A9D1S2J4-F1
#
_entry.id   AF-A0A9D1S2J4-F1
#
_cell.length_a   1.000
_cell.length_b   1.000
_cell.length_c   1.000
_cell.angle_alpha   90.00
_cell.angle_beta   90.00
_cell.angle_gamma   90.00
#
_symmetry.space_group_name_H-M   'P 1'
#
loop_
_entity.id
_entity.type
_entity.pdbx_description
1 polymer ?
#
loop_
_entity_poly.entity_id
_entity_poly.type
_entity_poly.pdbx_seq_one_letter_code
_entity_poly.pdbx_strand_id
1 'polypeptide(L)'
;MTERLDHFIGGQHSAPADGEYFRSTNPATLQTLYNVARGTEDDVDRAVRSAHAAFESPAWRSVNATRRGHLLRRLGDLVGENAEQLARYESLDNGKLLREMRGQLKSLPEYFYYYAGLADKVQGAQ
;
A
#
# COMPACT_ATOMS: atom_id res chain seq x y z
N MET A 1 5.29 20.77 12.97
CA MET A 1 5.03 20.72 11.52
C MET A 1 4.26 19.44 11.24
N THR A 2 3.08 19.53 10.64
CA THR A 2 2.29 18.35 10.28
C THR A 2 2.99 17.61 9.14
N GLU A 3 3.16 16.29 9.27
CA GLU A 3 3.84 15.45 8.27
C GLU A 3 3.09 15.50 6.93
N ARG A 4 3.85 15.58 5.82
CA ARG A 4 3.32 15.52 4.46
C ARG A 4 3.55 14.13 3.88
N LEU A 5 2.49 13.53 3.35
CA LEU A 5 2.54 12.23 2.68
C LEU A 5 2.43 12.46 1.17
N ASP A 6 3.56 12.24 0.50
CA ASP A 6 3.68 12.32 -0.95
C ASP A 6 3.13 11.05 -1.63
N HIS A 7 2.85 11.15 -2.93
CA HIS A 7 2.58 9.96 -3.76
C HIS A 7 3.83 9.08 -3.84
N PHE A 8 3.64 7.78 -4.12
CA PHE A 8 4.74 6.88 -4.49
C PHE A 8 4.50 6.38 -5.92
N ILE A 9 5.18 6.99 -6.89
CA ILE A 9 4.99 6.75 -8.33
C ILE A 9 6.34 6.44 -8.95
N GLY A 10 6.46 5.37 -9.75
CA GLY A 10 7.72 5.01 -10.40
C GLY A 10 8.84 4.60 -9.44
N GLY A 11 8.50 4.13 -8.24
CA GLY A 11 9.49 3.75 -7.22
C GLY A 11 10.07 4.94 -6.44
N GLN A 12 9.44 6.12 -6.51
CA GLN A 12 9.92 7.34 -5.86
C GLN A 12 8.77 8.09 -5.19
N HIS A 13 9.08 8.81 -4.11
CA HIS A 13 8.17 9.78 -3.53
C HIS A 13 8.06 11.02 -4.43
N SER A 14 6.84 11.47 -4.67
CA SER A 14 6.54 12.64 -5.51
C SER A 14 5.45 13.49 -4.88
N ALA A 15 5.68 14.79 -4.82
CA ALA A 15 4.64 15.77 -4.59
C ALA A 15 3.52 15.64 -5.66
N PRO A 16 2.27 16.05 -5.34
CA PRO A 16 1.19 16.14 -6.30
C PRO A 16 1.49 17.20 -7.37
N ALA A 17 0.97 17.01 -8.59
CA ALA A 17 1.34 17.83 -9.75
C ALA A 17 0.99 19.31 -9.59
N ASP A 18 -0.12 19.62 -8.92
CA ASP A 18 -0.56 20.98 -8.61
C ASP A 18 0.00 21.51 -7.27
N GLY A 19 0.75 20.68 -6.53
CA GLY A 19 1.29 21.00 -5.21
C GLY A 19 0.26 21.02 -4.07
N GLU A 20 -0.99 20.63 -4.33
CA GLU A 20 -2.07 20.68 -3.35
C GLU A 20 -2.07 19.46 -2.43
N TYR A 21 -2.29 19.69 -1.14
CA TYR A 21 -2.44 18.62 -0.14
C TYR A 21 -3.75 18.84 0.61
N PHE A 22 -4.39 17.74 1.03
CA PHE A 22 -5.56 17.80 1.90
C PHE A 22 -5.26 17.22 3.28
N ARG A 23 -5.97 17.70 4.29
CA ARG A 23 -5.77 17.27 5.68
C ARG A 23 -6.50 15.96 5.94
N SER A 24 -5.78 14.97 6.45
CA SER A 24 -6.39 13.89 7.23
C SER A 24 -6.49 14.35 8.69
N THR A 25 -7.62 14.08 9.32
CA THR A 25 -7.91 14.50 10.69
C THR A 25 -8.37 13.30 11.50
N ASN A 26 -7.92 13.22 12.75
CA ASN A 26 -8.44 12.24 13.69
C ASN A 26 -9.93 12.53 13.95
N PRO A 27 -10.85 11.58 13.68
CA PRO A 27 -12.28 11.83 13.80
C PRO A 27 -12.76 12.04 15.24
N ALA A 28 -12.01 11.56 16.24
CA ALA A 28 -12.36 11.70 17.66
C ALA A 28 -11.94 13.06 18.25
N THR A 29 -10.87 13.68 17.73
CA THR A 29 -10.30 14.93 18.27
C THR A 29 -10.33 16.10 17.29
N LEU A 30 -10.61 15.85 16.02
CA LEU A 30 -10.51 16.79 14.89
C LEU A 30 -9.10 17.37 14.68
N GLN A 31 -8.10 16.83 15.37
CA GLN A 31 -6.71 17.24 15.17
C GLN A 31 -6.19 16.70 13.85
N THR A 32 -5.45 17.53 13.12
CA THR A 32 -4.80 17.11 11.88
C THR A 32 -3.72 16.08 12.18
N LEU A 33 -3.82 14.92 11.52
CA LEU A 33 -2.82 13.86 11.59
C LEU A 33 -1.70 14.14 10.57
N TYR A 34 -2.07 14.23 9.29
CA TYR A 34 -1.14 14.38 8.17
C TYR A 34 -1.76 15.26 7.07
N ASN A 35 -0.93 15.82 6.20
CA ASN A 35 -1.37 16.38 4.92
C ASN A 35 -1.03 15.38 3.81
N VAL A 36 -2.04 14.88 3.12
CA VAL A 36 -1.89 13.86 2.08
C VAL A 36 -1.95 14.52 0.71
N ALA A 37 -1.06 14.10 -0.20
CA ALA A 37 -1.02 14.61 -1.56
C ALA A 37 -2.39 14.46 -2.24
N ARG A 38 -2.90 15.56 -2.81
CA ARG A 38 -4.18 15.59 -3.52
C ARG A 38 -3.93 15.23 -4.99
N GLY A 39 -4.19 13.97 -5.33
CA GLY A 39 -3.94 13.48 -6.69
C GLY A 39 -4.76 14.20 -7.75
N THR A 40 -4.09 14.61 -8.82
CA THR A 40 -4.68 15.19 -10.04
C THR A 40 -4.80 14.14 -11.15
N GLU A 41 -5.43 14.52 -12.27
CA GLU A 41 -5.44 13.68 -13.49
C GLU A 41 -4.01 13.36 -13.96
N ASP A 42 -3.11 14.34 -13.92
CA ASP A 42 -1.69 14.17 -14.31
C ASP A 42 -0.94 13.19 -13.40
N ASP A 43 -1.20 13.21 -12.09
CA ASP A 43 -0.61 12.27 -11.13
C ASP A 43 -1.08 10.83 -11.41
N VAL A 44 -2.37 10.66 -11.69
CA VAL A 44 -2.96 9.36 -12.04
C VAL A 44 -2.38 8.85 -13.36
N ASP A 45 -2.31 9.69 -14.38
CA ASP A 45 -1.75 9.36 -15.69
C ASP A 45 -0.26 8.97 -15.59
N ARG A 46 0.54 9.67 -14.77
CA ARG A 46 1.90 9.26 -14.42
C ARG A 46 1.95 7.90 -13.72
N ALA A 47 1.07 7.64 -12.76
CA ALA A 47 1.01 6.36 -12.06
C ALA A 47 0.66 5.21 -13.01
N VAL A 48 -0.33 5.40 -13.89
CA VAL A 48 -0.76 4.41 -14.88
C VAL A 48 0.35 4.13 -15.88
N ARG A 49 0.99 5.15 -16.44
CA ARG A 49 2.15 4.97 -17.32
C ARG A 49 3.28 4.21 -16.64
N SER A 50 3.57 4.53 -15.39
CA SER A 50 4.59 3.82 -14.62
C SER A 50 4.23 2.35 -14.40
N ALA A 51 2.97 2.05 -14.10
CA ALA A 51 2.49 0.68 -13.92
C ALA A 51 2.56 -0.10 -15.25
N HIS A 52 2.17 0.52 -16.37
CA HIS A 52 2.28 -0.08 -17.70
C HIS A 52 3.73 -0.37 -18.09
N ALA A 53 4.64 0.59 -17.86
CA ALA A 53 6.07 0.40 -18.11
C ALA A 53 6.65 -0.74 -17.26
N ALA A 54 6.25 -0.86 -15.99
CA ALA A 54 6.64 -1.99 -15.14
C ALA A 54 6.08 -3.33 -15.65
N PHE A 55 4.85 -3.35 -16.15
CA PHE A 55 4.23 -4.55 -16.72
C PHE A 55 4.95 -5.06 -17.97
N GLU A 56 5.35 -4.14 -18.87
CA GLU A 56 6.11 -4.48 -20.09
C GLU A 56 7.59 -4.78 -19.81
N SER A 57 8.14 -4.22 -18.73
CA SER A 57 9.55 -4.39 -18.38
C SER A 57 9.90 -5.83 -18.03
N PRO A 58 11.01 -6.38 -18.56
CA PRO A 58 11.54 -7.68 -18.14
C PRO A 58 11.81 -7.74 -16.63
N ALA A 59 12.09 -6.60 -15.97
CA ALA A 59 12.37 -6.55 -14.53
C ALA A 59 11.25 -7.16 -13.68
N TRP A 60 9.98 -7.02 -14.10
CA TRP A 60 8.83 -7.67 -13.47
C TRP A 60 8.33 -8.87 -14.27
N ARG A 61 8.22 -8.72 -15.60
CA ARG A 61 7.65 -9.76 -16.48
C ARG A 61 8.45 -11.06 -16.45
N SER A 62 9.78 -11.01 -16.29
CA SER A 62 10.64 -12.19 -16.22
C SER A 62 10.69 -12.85 -14.83
N VAL A 63 10.13 -12.21 -13.80
CA VAL A 63 10.06 -12.79 -12.46
C VAL A 63 9.08 -13.96 -12.51
N ASN A 64 9.58 -15.18 -12.33
CA ASN A 64 8.73 -16.37 -12.37
C ASN A 64 7.67 -16.36 -11.24
N ALA A 65 6.63 -17.18 -11.42
CA ALA A 65 5.49 -17.24 -10.52
C ALA A 65 5.88 -17.54 -9.06
N THR A 66 6.82 -18.47 -8.84
CA THR A 66 7.31 -18.82 -7.50
C THR A 66 8.01 -17.64 -6.82
N ARG A 67 8.86 -16.90 -7.54
CA ARG A 67 9.50 -15.68 -7.02
C ARG A 67 8.50 -14.59 -6.70
N ARG A 68 7.45 -14.41 -7.52
CA ARG A 68 6.34 -13.49 -7.19
C ARG A 68 5.61 -13.92 -5.91
N GLY A 69 5.39 -15.22 -5.72
CA GLY A 69 4.88 -15.79 -4.47
C GLY A 69 5.77 -15.45 -3.27
N HIS A 70 7.09 -15.58 -3.38
CA HIS A 70 8.01 -15.19 -2.31
C HIS A 70 7.95 -13.70 -1.96
N LEU A 71 7.80 -12.81 -2.96
CA LEU A 71 7.62 -11.38 -2.71
C LEU A 71 6.33 -11.09 -1.95
N LEU A 72 5.21 -11.71 -2.34
CA LEU A 72 3.94 -11.59 -1.61
C LEU A 72 4.03 -12.15 -0.19
N ARG A 73 4.72 -13.28 0.01
CA ARG A 73 4.96 -13.84 1.34
C ARG A 73 5.74 -12.86 2.20
N ARG A 74 6.82 -12.28 1.67
CA ARG A 74 7.64 -11.29 2.38
C ARG A 74 6.83 -10.04 2.75
N LEU A 75 5.92 -9.60 1.88
CA LEU A 75 5.00 -8.50 2.19
C LEU A 75 4.09 -8.86 3.38
N GLY A 76 3.54 -10.08 3.40
CA GLY A 76 2.76 -10.58 4.54
C GLY A 76 3.58 -10.59 5.84
N ASP A 77 4.83 -11.07 5.79
CA ASP A 77 5.72 -11.07 6.96
C ASP A 77 5.96 -9.63 7.47
N LEU A 78 6.25 -8.68 6.58
CA LEU A 78 6.45 -7.26 6.92
C LEU A 78 5.19 -6.62 7.53
N VAL A 79 4.01 -6.93 6.99
CA VAL A 79 2.73 -6.49 7.56
C VAL A 79 2.55 -7.05 8.97
N GLY A 80 2.88 -8.33 9.19
CA GLY A 80 2.79 -8.98 10.49
C GLY A 80 3.76 -8.39 11.52
N GLU A 81 5.03 -8.19 11.12
CA GLU A 81 6.08 -7.53 11.92
C GLU A 81 5.65 -6.13 12.39
N ASN A 82 4.87 -5.41 11.57
CA ASN A 82 4.43 -4.03 11.85
C ASN A 82 2.94 -3.92 12.27
N ALA A 83 2.26 -5.04 12.54
CA ALA A 83 0.80 -5.07 12.72
C ALA A 83 0.30 -4.16 13.86
N GLU A 84 1.02 -4.07 14.97
CA GLU A 84 0.67 -3.19 16.10
C GLU A 84 0.74 -1.71 15.72
N GLN A 85 1.77 -1.33 14.95
CA GLN A 85 1.95 0.05 14.50
C GLN A 85 0.88 0.43 13.45
N LEU A 86 0.64 -0.46 12.47
CA LEU A 86 -0.41 -0.29 11.46
C LEU A 86 -1.79 -0.17 12.12
N ALA A 87 -2.08 -0.96 13.16
CA ALA A 87 -3.35 -0.89 13.88
C ALA A 87 -3.56 0.46 14.58
N ARG A 88 -2.49 1.09 15.07
CA ARG A 88 -2.54 2.43 15.67
C ARG A 88 -2.80 3.50 14.63
N TYR A 89 -2.10 3.47 13.50
CA TYR A 89 -2.32 4.40 12.41
C TYR A 89 -3.76 4.32 11.90
N GLU A 90 -4.26 3.11 11.67
CA GLU A 90 -5.63 2.94 11.21
C GLU A 90 -6.67 3.41 12.24
N SER A 91 -6.50 3.05 13.50
CA SER A 91 -7.41 3.50 14.56
C SER A 91 -7.45 5.02 14.70
N LEU A 92 -6.30 5.70 14.53
CA LEU A 92 -6.22 7.16 14.55
C LEU A 92 -6.93 7.80 13.36
N ASP A 93 -6.79 7.24 12.16
CA ASP A 93 -7.33 7.81 10.92
C ASP A 93 -8.82 7.51 10.73
N ASN A 94 -9.24 6.25 10.92
CA ASN A 94 -10.62 5.81 10.66
C ASN A 94 -11.53 5.81 11.90
N GLY A 95 -10.97 5.96 13.11
CA GLY A 95 -11.72 6.03 14.37
C GLY A 95 -12.22 4.70 14.95
N LYS A 96 -11.89 3.56 14.33
CA LYS A 96 -12.25 2.23 14.86
C LYS A 96 -11.50 1.93 16.14
N LEU A 97 -12.08 1.08 16.99
CA LEU A 97 -11.44 0.68 18.25
C LEU A 97 -10.11 -0.01 17.99
N LEU A 98 -9.04 0.44 18.65
CA LEU A 98 -7.70 -0.16 18.53
C LEU A 98 -7.70 -1.67 18.80
N ARG A 99 -8.56 -2.14 19.71
CA ARG A 99 -8.73 -3.57 20.00
C ARG A 99 -9.17 -4.36 18.76
N GLU A 100 -10.09 -3.81 17.97
CA GLU A 100 -10.58 -4.44 16.73
C GLU A 100 -9.52 -4.37 15.64
N MET A 101 -8.90 -3.20 15.46
CA MET A 101 -7.84 -3.01 14.45
C MET A 101 -6.65 -3.94 14.71
N ARG A 102 -6.23 -4.13 15.97
CA ARG A 102 -5.18 -5.11 16.32
C ARG A 102 -5.51 -6.52 15.86
N GLY A 103 -6.76 -6.97 16.00
CA GLY A 103 -7.19 -8.27 15.51
C GLY A 103 -7.07 -8.35 13.99
N GLN A 104 -7.61 -7.35 13.29
CA GLN A 104 -7.63 -7.28 11.83
C GLN A 104 -6.22 -7.25 11.22
N LEU A 105 -5.33 -6.40 11.75
CA LEU A 105 -3.96 -6.28 11.25
C LEU A 105 -3.11 -7.52 11.57
N LYS A 106 -3.36 -8.21 12.69
CA LYS A 106 -2.69 -9.49 12.98
C LYS A 106 -3.13 -10.61 12.04
N SER A 107 -4.38 -10.60 11.56
CA SER A 107 -4.88 -11.58 10.59
C SER A 107 -4.54 -11.23 9.14
N LEU A 108 -4.23 -9.97 8.84
CA LEU A 108 -3.98 -9.49 7.48
C LEU A 108 -2.87 -10.26 6.71
N PRO A 109 -1.75 -10.69 7.35
CA PRO A 109 -0.73 -11.51 6.69
C PRO A 109 -1.27 -12.78 6.04
N GLU A 110 -2.32 -13.40 6.61
CA GLU A 110 -2.88 -14.65 6.08
C GLU A 110 -3.44 -14.50 4.66
N TYR A 111 -3.96 -13.32 4.31
CA TYR A 111 -4.40 -13.04 2.94
C TYR A 111 -3.22 -13.02 1.96
N PHE A 112 -2.10 -12.41 2.35
CA PHE A 112 -0.89 -12.42 1.55
C PHE A 112 -0.32 -13.84 1.41
N TYR A 113 -0.36 -14.63 2.49
CA TYR A 113 0.13 -16.00 2.49
C TYR A 113 -0.70 -16.91 1.57
N TYR A 114 -2.02 -16.72 1.58
CA TYR A 114 -2.92 -17.44 0.69
C TYR A 114 -2.58 -17.17 -0.79
N TYR A 115 -2.52 -15.90 -1.21
CA TYR A 115 -2.22 -15.57 -2.60
C TYR A 115 -0.76 -15.87 -2.99
N ALA A 116 0.18 -15.76 -2.05
CA ALA A 116 1.55 -16.19 -2.25
C ALA A 116 1.64 -17.70 -2.57
N GLY A 117 0.89 -18.53 -1.83
CA GLY A 117 0.82 -19.98 -2.06
C GLY A 117 0.09 -20.37 -3.34
N LEU A 118 -0.82 -19.53 -3.83
CA LEU A 118 -1.54 -19.71 -5.09
C LEU A 118 -0.72 -19.26 -6.32
N ALA A 119 0.27 -18.39 -6.13
CA ALA A 119 0.95 -17.65 -7.21
C ALA A 119 1.52 -18.55 -8.32
N ASP A 120 2.05 -19.72 -7.98
CA ASP A 120 2.65 -20.70 -8.91
C ASP A 120 1.74 -21.92 -9.18
N LYS A 121 0.47 -21.85 -8.77
CA LYS A 121 -0.53 -22.91 -8.97
C LYS A 121 -1.54 -22.57 -10.06
N VAL A 122 -1.42 -21.40 -10.68
CA VAL A 122 -2.21 -21.02 -11.87
C VAL A 122 -1.73 -21.87 -13.04
N GLN A 123 -2.58 -22.77 -13.50
CA GLN A 123 -2.33 -23.69 -14.61
C GLN A 123 -3.21 -23.33 -15.81
N GLY A 124 -2.75 -23.70 -17.02
CA GLY A 124 -3.44 -23.43 -18.28
C GLY A 124 -2.49 -22.85 -19.33
N ALA A 125 -2.89 -22.95 -20.60
CA ALA A 125 -2.24 -22.24 -21.70
C ALA A 125 -3.11 -21.02 -22.05
N GLN A 126 -2.49 -19.84 -22.11
CA GLN A 126 -3.06 -18.68 -22.82
C GLN A 126 -2.75 -18.80 -24.31
#